data_AF-A0A1S3BIX9-F1
#
_entry.id   AF-A0A1S3BIX9-F1
#
_cell.length_a   1.000
_cell.length_b   1.000
_cell.length_c   1.000
_cell.angle_alpha   90.00
_cell.angle_beta   90.00
_cell.angle_gamma   90.00
#
_symmetry.space_group_name_H-M   'P 1'
#
loop_
_entity.id
_entity.type
_entity.pdbx_description
1 polymer ?
#
loop_
_entity_poly.entity_id
_entity_poly.type
_entity_poly.pdbx_seq_one_letter_code
_entity_poly.pdbx_strand_id
1 'polypeptide(L)'
;MVFVKGRQITEVILITNEAIDFWRAKKAKGYVIKLDSEKAFDKISWSLIDFMLMKKTTFQIGGKWLLIVYLAFNTLSLLMANLGVESNQPTRLNPLSPFIFVLAMDYLSRIINDLERKGKIGGVNLGPNLNLTHILFADDILIFVEDNDEYISNLKVALYLFVNINMNKSTISPINVAASRANWVVESWGLWQDFFAD
;
A
#
# COMPACT_ATOMS: atom_id res chain seq x y z
N MET A 1 1.24 -9.11 -9.72
CA MET A 1 2.27 -9.63 -8.80
C MET A 1 2.87 -10.89 -9.42
N VAL A 2 4.17 -10.87 -9.71
CA VAL A 2 4.89 -12.01 -10.27
C VAL A 2 5.85 -12.49 -9.19
N PHE A 3 5.48 -13.60 -8.54
CA PHE A 3 6.30 -14.23 -7.50
C PHE A 3 7.29 -15.19 -8.18
N VAL A 4 8.48 -14.70 -8.53
CA VAL A 4 9.59 -15.55 -9.01
C VAL A 4 10.50 -15.90 -7.83
N LYS A 5 10.55 -17.19 -7.50
CA LYS A 5 11.36 -17.75 -6.41
C LYS A 5 12.84 -17.36 -6.62
N GLY A 6 13.43 -16.63 -5.66
CA GLY A 6 14.86 -16.30 -5.61
C GLY A 6 15.29 -14.92 -6.12
N ARG A 7 14.40 -14.05 -6.61
CA ARG A 7 14.75 -12.69 -7.11
C ARG A 7 14.19 -11.50 -6.31
N GLN A 8 13.37 -11.76 -5.29
CA GLN A 8 12.26 -10.84 -4.98
C GLN A 8 12.48 -9.75 -3.91
N ILE A 9 13.39 -9.92 -2.96
CA ILE A 9 13.58 -8.95 -1.84
C ILE A 9 14.72 -7.99 -2.12
N THR A 10 15.86 -8.52 -2.58
CA THR A 10 17.07 -7.74 -2.81
C THR A 10 16.89 -6.69 -3.89
N GLU A 11 16.11 -6.97 -4.94
CA GLU A 11 15.78 -5.99 -5.98
C GLU A 11 14.92 -4.84 -5.44
N VAL A 12 13.94 -5.13 -4.58
CA VAL A 12 13.09 -4.09 -3.95
C VAL A 12 13.91 -3.18 -3.04
N ILE A 13 14.81 -3.77 -2.24
CA ILE A 13 15.75 -3.01 -1.39
C ILE A 13 16.67 -2.16 -2.27
N LEU A 14 17.22 -2.73 -3.35
CA LEU A 14 18.11 -2.02 -4.26
C LEU A 14 17.40 -0.83 -4.92
N ILE A 15 16.20 -1.03 -5.47
CA ILE A 15 15.40 0.03 -6.10
C ILE A 15 15.06 1.13 -5.09
N THR A 16 14.70 0.74 -3.86
CA THR A 16 14.40 1.70 -2.78
C THR A 16 15.63 2.54 -2.44
N ASN A 17 16.79 1.91 -2.27
CA ASN A 17 18.04 2.60 -1.97
C ASN A 17 18.45 3.52 -3.13
N GLU A 18 18.38 3.03 -4.37
CA GLU A 18 18.70 3.83 -5.56
C GLU A 18 17.77 5.04 -5.69
N ALA A 19 16.47 4.88 -5.40
CA ALA A 19 15.52 5.99 -5.39
C ALA A 19 15.82 7.03 -4.31
N ILE A 20 16.19 6.59 -3.10
CA ILE A 20 16.59 7.47 -2.00
C ILE A 20 17.89 8.21 -2.35
N ASP A 21 18.90 7.50 -2.84
CA ASP A 21 20.18 8.07 -3.24
C ASP A 21 20.01 9.05 -4.40
N PHE A 22 19.10 8.78 -5.32
CA PHE A 22 18.74 9.70 -6.39
C PHE A 22 18.12 11.00 -5.86
N TRP A 23 17.19 10.93 -4.92
CA TRP A 23 16.64 12.12 -4.24
C TRP A 23 17.73 12.88 -3.49
N ARG A 24 18.62 12.19 -2.76
CA ARG A 24 19.79 12.78 -2.08
C ARG A 24 20.70 13.52 -3.06
N ALA A 25 21.11 12.87 -4.15
CA ALA A 25 21.99 13.44 -5.17
C ALA A 25 21.37 14.67 -5.86
N LYS A 26 20.07 14.63 -6.17
CA LYS A 26 19.33 15.75 -6.77
C LYS A 26 18.93 16.85 -5.78
N LYS A 27 19.18 16.68 -4.48
CA LYS A 27 18.67 17.55 -3.40
C LYS A 27 17.14 17.73 -3.46
N ALA A 28 16.43 16.72 -3.97
CA ALA A 28 14.99 16.70 -4.02
C ALA A 28 14.44 16.41 -2.62
N LYS A 29 13.35 17.10 -2.25
CA LYS A 29 12.72 16.98 -0.94
C LYS A 29 11.54 16.03 -1.03
N GLY A 30 11.47 15.07 -0.12
CA GLY A 30 10.38 14.10 -0.11
C GLY A 30 10.34 13.26 1.16
N TYR A 31 9.38 12.36 1.20
CA TYR A 31 9.14 11.44 2.30
C TYR A 31 9.03 10.02 1.75
N VAL A 32 9.66 9.10 2.46
CA VAL A 32 9.44 7.66 2.32
C VAL A 32 8.54 7.24 3.47
N ILE A 33 7.38 6.69 3.15
CA ILE A 33 6.38 6.23 4.12
C ILE A 33 6.36 4.71 4.07
N LYS A 34 6.65 4.09 5.21
CA LYS A 34 6.53 2.64 5.39
C LYS A 34 5.22 2.32 6.10
N LEU A 35 4.34 1.56 5.44
CA LEU A 35 3.13 1.04 6.07
C LEU A 35 3.32 -0.41 6.50
N ASP A 36 2.98 -0.70 7.76
CA ASP A 36 2.92 -2.04 8.32
C ASP A 36 1.68 -2.76 7.76
N SER A 37 1.93 -3.73 6.86
CA SER A 37 0.86 -4.44 6.17
C SER A 37 0.08 -5.35 7.12
N GLU A 38 0.74 -6.07 8.04
CA GLU A 38 0.09 -7.05 8.92
C GLU A 38 -1.07 -6.43 9.69
N LYS A 39 -0.92 -5.17 10.13
CA LYS A 39 -1.97 -4.43 10.82
C LYS A 39 -2.99 -3.74 9.91
N ALA A 40 -2.59 -3.38 8.70
CA ALA A 40 -3.47 -2.72 7.75
C ALA A 40 -4.55 -3.70 7.25
N PHE A 41 -4.17 -4.95 6.97
CA PHE A 41 -5.08 -5.96 6.41
C PHE A 41 -5.99 -6.62 7.46
N ASP A 42 -5.61 -6.65 8.74
CA ASP A 42 -6.49 -7.08 9.84
C ASP A 42 -7.69 -6.13 10.06
N LYS A 43 -7.63 -4.91 9.54
CA LYS A 43 -8.67 -3.88 9.70
C LYS A 43 -9.55 -3.65 8.47
N ILE A 44 -9.32 -4.39 7.40
CA ILE A 44 -10.12 -4.23 6.18
C ILE A 44 -11.55 -4.70 6.46
N SER A 45 -12.52 -3.82 6.22
CA SER A 45 -13.93 -4.18 6.33
C SER A 45 -14.36 -5.07 5.15
N TRP A 46 -15.23 -6.04 5.43
CA TRP A 46 -15.84 -6.87 4.38
C TRP A 46 -16.56 -6.02 3.30
N SER A 47 -17.16 -4.90 3.70
CA SER A 47 -17.77 -3.93 2.76
C SER A 47 -16.77 -3.33 1.77
N LEU A 48 -15.53 -3.09 2.19
CA LEU A 48 -14.48 -2.63 1.29
C LEU A 48 -14.07 -3.75 0.32
N ILE A 49 -13.99 -4.99 0.80
CA ILE A 49 -13.70 -6.16 -0.05
C ILE A 49 -14.78 -6.33 -1.12
N ASP A 50 -16.05 -6.23 -0.74
CA ASP A 50 -17.17 -6.28 -1.69
C ASP A 50 -17.09 -5.15 -2.71
N PHE A 51 -16.80 -3.92 -2.26
CA PHE A 51 -16.61 -2.79 -3.15
C PHE A 51 -15.43 -2.99 -4.13
N MET A 52 -14.30 -3.50 -3.64
CA MET A 52 -13.13 -3.82 -4.46
C MET A 52 -13.46 -4.88 -5.53
N LEU A 53 -14.20 -5.93 -5.14
CA LEU A 53 -14.66 -6.98 -6.04
C LEU A 53 -15.62 -6.44 -7.10
N MET A 54 -16.61 -5.62 -6.71
CA MET A 54 -17.58 -4.98 -7.62
C MET A 54 -16.92 -4.02 -8.61
N LYS A 55 -15.93 -3.23 -8.16
CA LYS A 55 -15.20 -2.32 -9.05
C LYS A 55 -14.35 -3.09 -10.06
N LYS A 56 -13.78 -4.23 -9.66
CA LYS A 56 -12.89 -5.03 -10.50
C LYS A 56 -13.64 -5.90 -11.50
N THR A 57 -14.86 -6.35 -11.20
CA THR A 57 -15.74 -7.02 -12.19
C THR A 57 -16.24 -6.07 -13.28
N THR A 58 -16.21 -4.76 -13.03
CA THR A 58 -16.59 -3.73 -14.00
C THR A 58 -15.41 -3.28 -14.88
N PHE A 59 -14.15 -3.52 -14.48
CA PHE A 59 -12.96 -3.06 -15.20
C PHE A 59 -12.36 -4.20 -16.06
N GLN A 60 -12.28 -3.99 -17.37
CA GLN A 60 -12.05 -4.98 -18.44
C GLN A 60 -10.66 -5.67 -18.44
N ILE A 61 -10.27 -6.40 -17.40
CA ILE A 61 -9.05 -7.23 -17.42
C ILE A 61 -9.40 -8.64 -16.93
N GLY A 62 -9.55 -9.57 -17.88
CA GLY A 62 -9.38 -11.02 -17.67
C GLY A 62 -10.17 -11.64 -16.49
N GLY A 63 -11.47 -11.35 -16.38
CA GLY A 63 -12.32 -11.70 -15.22
C GLY A 63 -12.50 -13.18 -14.87
N LYS A 64 -11.90 -14.13 -15.62
CA LYS A 64 -12.02 -15.57 -15.32
C LYS A 64 -11.37 -15.93 -13.98
N TRP A 65 -10.18 -15.43 -13.70
CA TRP A 65 -9.47 -15.74 -12.44
C TRP A 65 -10.15 -15.09 -11.23
N LEU A 66 -10.64 -13.86 -11.37
CA LEU A 66 -11.36 -13.19 -10.29
C LEU A 66 -12.70 -13.86 -9.98
N LEU A 67 -13.42 -14.33 -11.01
CA LEU A 67 -14.66 -15.08 -10.85
C LEU A 67 -14.40 -16.43 -10.18
N ILE A 68 -13.33 -17.15 -10.56
CA ILE A 68 -12.95 -18.41 -9.91
C ILE A 68 -12.66 -18.18 -8.43
N VAL A 69 -11.98 -17.09 -8.07
CA VAL A 69 -11.72 -16.81 -6.66
C VAL A 69 -12.96 -16.30 -5.93
N TYR A 70 -13.82 -15.51 -6.56
CA TYR A 70 -15.12 -15.14 -5.99
C TYR A 70 -15.99 -16.38 -5.72
N LEU A 71 -16.03 -17.32 -6.66
CA LEU A 71 -16.73 -18.59 -6.49
C LEU A 71 -16.08 -19.44 -5.38
N ALA A 72 -14.75 -19.53 -5.34
CA ALA A 72 -14.01 -20.23 -4.29
C ALA A 72 -14.22 -19.61 -2.90
N PHE A 73 -14.33 -18.29 -2.82
CA PHE A 73 -14.65 -17.55 -1.60
C PHE A 73 -16.05 -17.92 -1.11
N ASN A 74 -17.05 -17.85 -1.99
CA ASN A 74 -18.43 -18.17 -1.68
C ASN A 74 -18.63 -19.66 -1.34
N THR A 75 -17.92 -20.57 -2.01
CA THR A 75 -18.01 -22.00 -1.71
C THR A 75 -17.34 -22.35 -0.39
N LEU A 76 -16.20 -21.72 -0.05
CA LEU A 76 -15.52 -21.94 1.23
C LEU A 76 -16.30 -21.35 2.40
N SER A 77 -16.87 -20.15 2.25
CA SER A 77 -17.72 -19.53 3.28
C SER A 77 -18.99 -20.34 3.52
N LEU A 78 -19.65 -20.81 2.47
CA LEU A 78 -20.81 -21.69 2.55
C LEU A 78 -20.46 -23.03 3.21
N LEU A 79 -19.31 -23.62 2.89
CA LEU A 79 -18.84 -24.86 3.51
C LEU A 79 -18.57 -24.69 5.00
N MET A 80 -17.93 -23.60 5.41
CA MET A 80 -17.68 -23.28 6.82
C MET A 80 -18.99 -23.07 7.60
N ALA A 81 -19.97 -22.37 7.00
CA ALA A 81 -21.29 -22.18 7.58
C ALA A 81 -22.05 -23.51 7.74
N ASN A 82 -21.99 -24.39 6.72
CA ASN A 82 -22.64 -25.70 6.76
C ASN A 82 -21.99 -26.69 7.74
N LEU A 83 -20.70 -26.52 8.05
CA LEU A 83 -19.98 -27.33 9.04
C LEU A 83 -20.15 -26.80 10.48
N GLY A 84 -20.94 -25.74 10.69
CA GLY A 84 -21.19 -25.17 12.02
C GLY A 84 -19.94 -24.54 12.66
N VAL A 85 -18.92 -24.24 11.85
CA VAL A 85 -17.70 -23.58 12.34
C VAL A 85 -18.01 -22.09 12.43
N GLU A 86 -18.42 -21.63 13.61
CA GLU A 86 -18.43 -20.20 13.91
C GLU A 86 -16.99 -19.69 13.84
N SER A 87 -16.69 -18.90 12.82
CA SER A 87 -15.37 -18.32 12.62
C SER A 87 -15.12 -17.18 13.62
N ASN A 88 -14.94 -17.53 14.89
CA ASN A 88 -14.46 -16.62 15.92
C ASN A 88 -12.91 -16.51 15.90
N GLN A 89 -12.26 -16.92 14.81
CA GLN A 89 -10.80 -16.93 14.69
C GLN A 89 -10.28 -15.91 13.67
N PRO A 90 -9.12 -15.29 13.97
CA PRO A 90 -8.59 -14.16 13.23
C PRO A 90 -8.28 -14.55 11.79
N THR A 91 -8.40 -13.56 10.92
CA THR A 91 -8.09 -13.51 9.48
C THR A 91 -6.89 -14.35 9.03
N ARG A 92 -5.94 -14.68 9.91
CA ARG A 92 -4.70 -15.42 9.65
C ARG A 92 -4.87 -16.91 9.31
N LEU A 93 -5.98 -17.56 9.70
CA LEU A 93 -6.23 -18.99 9.43
C LEU A 93 -7.18 -19.25 8.25
N ASN A 94 -7.64 -18.21 7.56
CA ASN A 94 -8.49 -18.38 6.40
C ASN A 94 -7.63 -18.55 5.13
N PRO A 95 -7.79 -19.63 4.34
CA PRO A 95 -7.10 -19.83 3.05
C PRO A 95 -7.23 -18.63 2.07
N LEU A 96 -8.18 -17.74 2.32
CA LEU A 96 -8.47 -16.54 1.53
C LEU A 96 -7.66 -15.29 1.92
N SER A 97 -6.98 -15.30 3.07
CA SER A 97 -6.19 -14.15 3.56
C SER A 97 -5.11 -13.66 2.58
N PRO A 98 -4.30 -14.55 1.96
CA PRO A 98 -3.33 -14.12 0.94
C PRO A 98 -3.99 -13.50 -0.29
N PHE A 99 -5.23 -13.89 -0.63
CA PHE A 99 -5.93 -13.34 -1.78
C PHE A 99 -6.51 -11.95 -1.50
N ILE A 100 -7.15 -11.78 -0.34
CA ILE A 100 -7.65 -10.48 0.12
C ILE A 100 -6.49 -9.48 0.19
N PHE A 101 -5.34 -9.93 0.67
CA PHE A 101 -4.11 -9.16 0.67
C PHE A 101 -3.71 -8.68 -0.73
N VAL A 102 -3.63 -9.58 -1.72
CA VAL A 102 -3.29 -9.21 -3.11
C VAL A 102 -4.32 -8.26 -3.72
N LEU A 103 -5.62 -8.47 -3.46
CA LEU A 103 -6.68 -7.59 -3.94
C LEU A 103 -6.56 -6.18 -3.38
N ALA A 104 -6.36 -6.07 -2.08
CA ALA A 104 -6.26 -4.80 -1.42
C ALA A 104 -4.97 -4.06 -1.82
N MET A 105 -3.84 -4.76 -2.02
CA MET A 105 -2.63 -4.19 -2.62
C MET A 105 -2.86 -3.64 -4.04
N ASP A 106 -3.54 -4.40 -4.90
CA ASP A 106 -3.90 -3.93 -6.26
C ASP A 106 -4.82 -2.71 -6.20
N TYR A 107 -5.76 -2.66 -5.26
CA TYR A 107 -6.64 -1.51 -5.08
C TYR A 107 -5.88 -0.27 -4.58
N LEU A 108 -5.01 -0.41 -3.58
CA LEU A 108 -4.13 0.67 -3.11
C LEU A 108 -3.26 1.22 -4.24
N SER A 109 -2.61 0.32 -5.00
CA SER A 109 -1.79 0.69 -6.16
C SER A 109 -2.58 1.54 -7.17
N ARG A 110 -3.84 1.16 -7.45
CA ARG A 110 -4.71 1.91 -8.37
C ARG A 110 -5.06 3.30 -7.84
N ILE A 111 -5.34 3.44 -6.55
CA ILE A 111 -5.62 4.75 -5.94
C ILE A 111 -4.41 5.68 -6.09
N ILE A 112 -3.22 5.19 -5.72
CA ILE A 112 -1.98 5.97 -5.80
C ILE A 112 -1.66 6.33 -7.25
N ASN A 113 -1.76 5.37 -8.19
CA ASN A 113 -1.54 5.61 -9.61
C ASN A 113 -2.55 6.60 -10.20
N ASP A 114 -3.81 6.58 -9.77
CA ASP A 114 -4.80 7.54 -10.24
C ASP A 114 -4.52 8.96 -9.73
N LEU A 115 -4.06 9.11 -8.49
CA LEU A 115 -3.61 10.38 -7.95
C LEU A 115 -2.38 10.91 -8.71
N GLU A 116 -1.40 10.05 -8.99
CA GLU A 116 -0.20 10.41 -9.72
C GLU A 116 -0.54 10.88 -11.14
N ARG A 117 -1.35 10.10 -11.86
CA ARG A 117 -1.80 10.43 -13.21
C ARG A 117 -2.57 11.75 -13.29
N LYS A 118 -3.28 12.12 -12.21
CA LYS A 118 -4.01 13.39 -12.09
C LYS A 118 -3.12 14.55 -11.64
N GLY A 119 -1.83 14.32 -11.41
CA GLY A 119 -0.90 15.31 -10.86
C GLY A 119 -1.23 15.71 -9.41
N LYS A 120 -1.91 14.84 -8.66
CA LYS A 120 -2.32 15.08 -7.26
C LYS A 120 -1.32 14.59 -6.23
N ILE A 121 -0.37 13.76 -6.66
CA ILE A 121 0.83 13.38 -5.90
C ILE A 121 2.02 13.31 -6.86
N GLY A 122 3.22 13.57 -6.36
CA GLY A 122 4.49 13.34 -7.05
C GLY A 122 5.35 12.35 -6.28
N GLY A 123 6.08 11.48 -6.97
CA GLY A 123 6.99 10.48 -6.40
C GLY A 123 8.43 10.74 -6.80
N VAL A 124 9.24 9.69 -6.92
CA VAL A 124 10.63 9.82 -7.39
C VAL A 124 10.64 9.84 -8.92
N ASN A 125 10.86 11.01 -9.51
CA ASN A 125 10.98 11.16 -10.97
C ASN A 125 12.35 10.67 -11.46
N LEU A 126 12.41 9.39 -11.85
CA LEU A 126 13.59 8.71 -12.39
C LEU A 126 13.79 8.95 -13.90
N GLY A 127 12.83 9.59 -14.58
CA GLY A 127 12.89 9.89 -16.00
C GLY A 127 11.56 10.38 -16.58
N PRO A 128 11.52 10.75 -17.86
CA PRO A 128 10.39 11.45 -18.48
C PRO A 128 9.05 10.71 -18.40
N ASN A 129 9.04 9.39 -18.26
CA ASN A 129 7.85 8.56 -18.09
C ASN A 129 7.98 7.55 -16.94
N LEU A 130 8.86 7.81 -15.97
CA LEU A 130 9.10 6.90 -14.85
C LEU A 130 9.07 7.66 -13.53
N ASN A 131 7.92 7.63 -12.88
CA ASN A 131 7.71 8.21 -11.57
C ASN A 131 7.41 7.09 -10.57
N LEU A 132 8.35 6.84 -9.66
CA LEU A 132 8.21 5.81 -8.64
C LEU A 132 7.44 6.39 -7.45
N THR A 133 6.17 6.04 -7.30
CA THR A 133 5.32 6.49 -6.19
C THR A 133 5.17 5.46 -5.08
N HIS A 134 5.26 4.16 -5.38
CA HIS A 134 5.08 3.12 -4.37
C HIS A 134 5.73 1.81 -4.80
N ILE A 135 6.13 1.02 -3.80
CA ILE A 135 6.59 -0.36 -3.95
C ILE A 135 5.79 -1.21 -2.97
N LEU A 136 5.12 -2.25 -3.48
CA LEU A 136 4.33 -3.18 -2.68
C LEU A 136 5.06 -4.52 -2.65
N PHE A 137 5.55 -4.93 -1.48
CA PHE A 137 6.30 -6.17 -1.35
C PHE A 137 5.92 -6.93 -0.09
N ALA A 138 5.31 -8.11 -0.25
CA ALA A 138 4.91 -9.00 0.85
C ALA A 138 4.45 -8.17 2.07
N ASP A 139 5.18 -8.21 3.19
CA ASP A 139 4.72 -7.59 4.42
C ASP A 139 4.95 -6.07 4.53
N ASP A 140 5.59 -5.44 3.54
CA ASP A 140 5.97 -4.02 3.54
C ASP A 140 5.38 -3.24 2.35
N ILE A 141 4.79 -2.09 2.66
CA ILE A 141 4.36 -1.10 1.67
C ILE A 141 5.24 0.13 1.83
N LEU A 142 5.96 0.48 0.77
CA LEU A 142 6.73 1.72 0.71
C LEU A 142 6.04 2.69 -0.24
N ILE A 143 5.85 3.93 0.20
CA ILE A 143 5.27 5.00 -0.61
C ILE A 143 6.25 6.16 -0.61
N PHE A 144 6.50 6.69 -1.80
CA PHE A 144 7.36 7.83 -2.04
C PHE A 144 6.50 9.02 -2.44
N VAL A 145 6.64 10.12 -1.70
CA VAL A 145 5.93 11.36 -1.99
C VAL A 145 6.86 12.57 -1.90
N GLU A 146 6.81 13.47 -2.88
CA GLU A 146 7.55 14.73 -2.84
C GLU A 146 7.01 15.67 -1.74
N ASP A 147 7.87 16.53 -1.19
CA ASP A 147 7.47 17.50 -0.17
C ASP A 147 6.62 18.62 -0.77
N ASN A 148 5.31 18.42 -0.72
CA ASN A 148 4.29 19.37 -1.13
C ASN A 148 3.03 19.16 -0.25
N ASP A 149 2.48 20.23 0.30
CA ASP A 149 1.33 20.15 1.21
C ASP A 149 0.10 19.52 0.57
N GLU A 150 -0.17 19.80 -0.70
CA GLU A 150 -1.29 19.20 -1.44
C GLU A 150 -1.05 17.70 -1.65
N TYR A 151 0.17 17.29 -2.01
CA TYR A 151 0.50 15.87 -2.23
C TYR A 151 0.40 15.05 -0.95
N ILE A 152 0.94 15.58 0.15
CA ILE A 152 0.89 14.96 1.46
C ILE A 152 -0.57 14.86 1.92
N SER A 153 -1.37 15.92 1.79
CA SER A 153 -2.78 15.90 2.17
C SER A 153 -3.60 14.90 1.35
N ASN A 154 -3.43 14.88 0.02
CA ASN A 154 -4.12 13.94 -0.86
C ASN A 154 -3.75 12.49 -0.54
N LEU A 155 -2.48 12.21 -0.30
CA LEU A 155 -2.02 10.87 0.07
C LEU A 155 -2.61 10.44 1.42
N LYS A 156 -2.65 11.33 2.42
CA LYS A 156 -3.27 11.06 3.72
C LYS A 156 -4.75 10.67 3.58
N VAL A 157 -5.51 11.42 2.78
CA VAL A 157 -6.93 11.13 2.52
C VAL A 157 -7.09 9.78 1.82
N ALA A 158 -6.27 9.50 0.81
CA ALA A 158 -6.31 8.23 0.09
C ALA A 158 -6.01 7.03 1.01
N LEU A 159 -5.02 7.15 1.88
CA LEU A 159 -4.69 6.10 2.84
C LEU A 159 -5.79 5.89 3.87
N TYR A 160 -6.40 6.98 4.35
CA TYR A 160 -7.55 6.92 5.27
C TYR A 160 -8.77 6.24 4.65
N LEU A 161 -9.04 6.47 3.36
CA LEU A 161 -10.12 5.81 2.62
C LEU A 161 -9.83 4.32 2.36
N PHE A 162 -8.56 3.97 2.14
CA PHE A 162 -8.15 2.60 1.85
C PHE A 162 -8.24 1.70 3.08
N VAL A 163 -7.68 2.13 4.20
CA VAL A 163 -7.75 1.40 5.47
C VAL A 163 -7.86 2.45 6.56
N ASN A 164 -8.65 2.19 7.61
CA ASN A 164 -8.59 2.98 8.83
C ASN A 164 -7.27 2.66 9.57
N ILE A 165 -6.14 2.99 8.93
CA ILE A 165 -4.80 2.58 9.31
C ILE A 165 -4.56 3.12 10.70
N ASN A 166 -4.25 2.22 11.63
CA ASN A 166 -3.71 2.65 12.91
C ASN A 166 -2.32 3.19 12.63
N MET A 167 -2.20 4.52 12.49
CA MET A 167 -0.96 5.21 12.18
C MET A 167 0.15 4.91 13.20
N ASN A 168 -0.17 4.40 14.39
CA ASN A 168 0.77 4.10 15.48
C ASN A 168 1.89 3.09 15.16
N LYS A 169 1.96 2.49 13.96
CA LYS A 169 3.06 1.62 13.52
C LYS A 169 3.65 1.94 12.15
N SER A 170 3.06 2.87 11.42
CA SER A 170 3.62 3.34 10.16
C SER A 170 4.69 4.38 10.45
N THR A 171 5.73 4.40 9.62
CA THR A 171 6.88 5.27 9.85
C THR A 171 7.08 6.19 8.65
N ILE A 172 7.44 7.45 8.93
CA ILE A 172 7.79 8.44 7.92
C ILE A 172 9.27 8.76 8.06
N SER A 173 9.98 8.70 6.95
CA SER A 173 11.38 9.06 6.86
C SER A 173 11.56 10.21 5.87
N PRO A 174 11.94 11.41 6.35
CA PRO A 174 12.19 12.57 5.49
C PRO A 174 13.52 12.44 4.73
N ILE A 175 13.53 12.86 3.46
CA ILE A 175 14.74 12.94 2.63
C ILE A 175 14.95 14.39 2.20
N ASN A 176 16.09 14.99 2.58
CA ASN A 176 16.43 16.40 2.35
C ASN A 176 15.42 17.44 2.89
N VAL A 177 14.53 17.03 3.81
CA VAL A 177 13.55 17.91 4.47
C VAL A 177 14.11 18.36 5.82
N ALA A 178 13.88 19.62 6.19
CA ALA A 178 14.26 20.15 7.50
C ALA A 178 13.49 19.44 8.64
N ALA A 179 14.15 19.21 9.78
CA ALA A 179 13.57 18.50 10.92
C ALA A 179 12.25 19.13 11.42
N SER A 180 12.15 20.47 11.45
CA SER A 180 10.92 21.17 11.84
C SER A 180 9.73 20.84 10.94
N ARG A 181 9.97 20.76 9.62
CA ARG A 181 8.96 20.41 8.63
C ARG A 181 8.58 18.94 8.71
N ALA A 182 9.56 18.05 8.88
CA ALA A 182 9.31 16.62 9.07
C ALA A 182 8.43 16.36 10.32
N ASN A 183 8.77 16.99 11.45
CA ASN A 183 8.00 16.86 12.69
C ASN A 183 6.55 17.31 12.51
N TRP A 184 6.33 18.43 11.82
CA TRP A 184 4.97 18.90 11.52
C TRP A 184 4.15 17.88 10.70
N VAL A 185 4.76 17.26 9.69
CA VAL A 185 4.08 16.23 8.88
C VAL A 185 3.75 15.02 9.76
N VAL A 186 4.71 14.56 10.56
CA VAL A 186 4.54 13.42 11.47
C VAL A 186 3.42 13.68 12.49
N GLU A 187 3.40 14.85 13.13
CA GLU A 187 2.35 15.27 14.06
C GLU A 187 0.98 15.35 13.37
N SER A 188 0.93 15.95 12.18
CA SER A 188 -0.33 16.08 11.44
C SER A 188 -0.90 14.72 11.00
N TRP A 189 -0.07 13.71 10.81
CA TRP A 189 -0.50 12.34 10.47
C TRP A 189 -0.67 11.43 11.68
N GLY A 190 -0.17 11.81 12.85
CA GLY A 190 -0.14 10.96 14.06
C GLY A 190 0.79 9.75 13.89
N LEU A 191 1.95 9.95 13.24
CA LEU A 191 2.91 8.90 12.89
C LEU A 191 4.16 8.94 13.77
N TRP A 192 5.03 7.93 13.61
CA TRP A 192 6.38 7.93 14.21
C TRP A 192 7.44 8.23 13.14
N GLN A 193 8.52 8.89 13.55
CA GLN A 193 9.65 9.17 12.67
C GLN A 193 10.74 8.12 12.86
N ASP A 194 11.06 7.39 11.79
CA ASP A 194 12.27 6.57 11.73
C ASP A 194 13.33 7.33 10.93
N PHE A 195 14.42 7.69 11.61
CA PHE A 195 15.62 8.13 10.94
C PHE A 195 16.26 6.89 10.31
N PHE A 196 16.27 6.82 8.97
CA PHE A 196 17.25 5.96 8.31
C PHE A 196 18.62 6.49 8.75
N ALA A 197 19.24 5.77 9.69
CA ALA A 197 20.50 6.15 10.29
C ALA A 197 21.54 6.44 9.20
N ASP A 198 22.27 7.53 9.44
CA ASP A 198 23.36 8.15 8.67
C ASP A 198 24.08 7.29 7.61
#